data_AF-A0A433SQH2-F1
#
_entry.id   AF-A0A433SQH2-F1
#
_cell.length_a   1.000
_cell.length_b   1.000
_cell.length_c   1.000
_cell.angle_alpha   90.00
_cell.angle_beta   90.00
_cell.angle_gamma   90.00
#
_symmetry.space_group_name_H-M   'P 1'
#
loop_
_entity.id
_entity.type
_entity.pdbx_description
1 polymer ?
#
loop_
_entity_poly.entity_id
_entity_poly.type
_entity_poly.pdbx_seq_one_letter_code
_entity_poly.pdbx_strand_id
1 'polypeptide(L)'
;MYIYPVLAVFNALVTIGSFVFNGLGGSEPDGTIFKNRTGELSDYYYTAITPAGWTFGIWGVIYAWQALWVTYSVVNIFRKTQSWGGGPGGDPVYSSPEFIPA
;
A
#
# COMPACT_ATOMS: atom_id res chain seq x y z
N MET A 1 2.86 -23.96 -3.04
CA MET A 1 2.15 -23.45 -1.84
C MET A 1 2.94 -22.40 -1.06
N TYR A 2 3.84 -21.61 -1.68
CA TYR A 2 4.56 -20.50 -1.02
C TYR A 2 4.52 -19.19 -1.82
N ILE A 3 3.81 -19.17 -2.95
CA ILE A 3 3.78 -17.99 -3.83
C ILE A 3 3.03 -16.83 -3.19
N TYR A 4 1.93 -17.09 -2.48
CA TYR A 4 1.17 -16.06 -1.76
C TYR A 4 2.01 -15.28 -0.75
N PRO A 5 2.65 -15.91 0.27
CA PRO A 5 3.43 -15.16 1.24
C PRO A 5 4.61 -14.42 0.60
N VAL A 6 5.24 -14.97 -0.43
CA VAL A 6 6.31 -14.29 -1.19
C VAL A 6 5.77 -13.03 -1.87
N LEU A 7 4.65 -13.12 -2.58
CA LEU A 7 4.03 -11.98 -3.26
C LEU A 7 3.50 -10.93 -2.27
N ALA A 8 2.92 -11.35 -1.15
CA ALA A 8 2.42 -10.44 -0.12
C ALA A 8 3.55 -9.63 0.52
N VAL A 9 4.68 -10.28 0.85
CA VAL A 9 5.87 -9.59 1.39
C VAL A 9 6.49 -8.67 0.34
N PHE A 10 6.65 -9.15 -0.91
CA PHE A 10 7.19 -8.33 -2.00
C PHE A 10 6.33 -7.08 -2.25
N ASN A 11 5.01 -7.24 -2.34
CA ASN A 11 4.06 -6.14 -2.52
C ASN A 11 4.13 -5.15 -1.35
N ALA A 12 4.26 -5.63 -0.11
CA ALA A 12 4.42 -4.77 1.05
C ALA A 12 5.68 -3.91 0.96
N LEU A 13 6.83 -4.51 0.59
CA LEU A 13 8.09 -3.78 0.43
C LEU A 13 8.01 -2.71 -0.68
N VAL A 14 7.43 -3.06 -1.84
CA VAL A 14 7.25 -2.10 -2.95
C VAL A 14 6.30 -0.97 -2.56
N THR A 15 5.22 -1.28 -1.84
CA THR A 15 4.26 -0.26 -1.37
C THR A 15 4.92 0.69 -0.37
N ILE A 16 5.70 0.17 0.59
CA ILE A 16 6.43 1.00 1.54
C ILE A 16 7.39 1.94 0.80
N GLY A 17 8.17 1.42 -0.14
CA GLY A 17 9.06 2.25 -0.97
C GLY A 17 8.27 3.34 -1.71
N SER A 18 7.14 2.99 -2.30
CA SER A 18 6.27 3.94 -3.01
C SER A 18 5.74 5.03 -2.08
N PHE A 19 5.30 4.68 -0.87
CA PHE A 19 4.83 5.66 0.13
C PHE A 19 5.95 6.61 0.56
N VAL A 20 7.18 6.11 0.71
CA VAL A 20 8.33 6.96 1.03
C VAL A 20 8.57 7.98 -0.08
N PHE A 21 8.68 7.55 -1.35
CA PHE A 21 8.92 8.49 -2.45
C PHE A 21 7.77 9.49 -2.65
N ASN A 22 6.53 9.03 -2.59
CA ASN A 22 5.37 9.91 -2.75
C ASN A 22 5.17 10.84 -1.56
N GLY A 23 5.45 10.35 -0.34
CA GLY A 23 5.41 11.16 0.88
C GLY A 23 6.44 12.28 0.85
N LEU A 24 7.68 11.97 0.44
CA LEU A 24 8.74 12.96 0.28
C LEU A 24 8.45 13.98 -0.83
N GLY A 25 7.80 13.57 -1.93
CA GLY A 25 7.37 14.50 -2.98
C GLY A 25 6.17 15.38 -2.60
N GLY A 26 5.40 14.95 -1.59
CA GLY A 26 4.27 15.69 -1.04
C GLY A 26 4.57 16.50 0.22
N SER A 27 5.71 16.26 0.88
CA SER A 27 6.14 16.98 2.08
C SER A 27 6.76 18.33 1.74
N GLU A 28 7.12 19.09 2.78
CA GLU A 28 7.89 20.32 2.57
C GLU A 28 9.21 20.03 1.84
N PRO A 29 9.66 20.95 0.97
CA PRO A 29 10.94 20.80 0.31
C PRO A 29 12.09 20.71 1.32
N ASP A 30 12.76 19.55 1.39
CA ASP A 30 13.94 19.39 2.25
C ASP A 30 15.24 19.91 1.58
N GLY A 31 15.14 20.28 0.29
CA GLY A 31 16.25 20.79 -0.52
C GLY A 31 17.18 19.70 -1.10
N THR A 32 16.92 18.42 -0.84
CA THR A 32 17.74 17.28 -1.28
C THR A 32 17.11 16.56 -2.49
N ILE A 33 16.06 15.76 -2.28
CA ILE A 33 15.48 14.87 -3.30
C ILE A 33 14.34 15.57 -4.05
N PHE A 34 13.47 16.29 -3.34
CA PHE A 34 12.38 17.07 -3.93
C PHE A 34 12.53 18.54 -3.54
N LYS A 35 12.73 19.39 -4.55
CA LYS A 35 12.96 20.84 -4.35
C LYS A 35 11.68 21.65 -4.20
N ASN A 36 10.54 21.10 -4.58
CA ASN A 36 9.24 21.75 -4.51
C ASN A 36 8.17 20.70 -4.21
N ARG A 37 7.08 21.10 -3.54
CA ARG A 37 5.91 20.24 -3.35
C ARG A 37 5.06 20.21 -4.62
N THR A 38 4.52 19.04 -4.96
CA THR A 38 3.63 18.89 -6.14
C THR A 38 2.45 19.87 -6.14
N GLY A 39 1.80 20.06 -4.98
CA GLY A 39 0.69 21.01 -4.86
C GLY A 39 1.11 22.47 -5.06
N GLU A 40 2.31 22.86 -4.59
CA GLU A 40 2.81 24.24 -4.76
C GLU A 40 3.20 24.53 -6.20
N LEU A 41 3.81 23.57 -6.89
CA LEU A 41 4.08 23.69 -8.32
C LEU A 41 2.79 23.83 -9.13
N SER A 42 1.74 23.09 -8.76
CA SER A 42 0.44 23.18 -9.42
C SER A 42 -0.22 24.55 -9.21
N ASP A 43 -0.10 25.11 -8.00
CA ASP A 43 -0.61 26.45 -7.70
C ASP A 43 0.22 27.55 -8.39
N TYR A 44 1.53 27.37 -8.52
CA TYR A 44 2.43 28.33 -9.17
C TYR A 44 2.27 28.35 -10.70
N TYR A 45 2.20 27.18 -11.33
CA TYR A 45 2.03 27.03 -12.78
C TYR A 45 0.58 26.73 -13.17
N TYR A 46 -0.32 27.62 -12.75
CA TYR A 46 -1.75 27.43 -12.96
C TYR A 46 -2.13 27.45 -14.45
N THR A 47 -2.97 26.50 -14.83
CA THR A 47 -3.66 26.39 -16.12
C THR A 47 -5.13 26.04 -15.88
N ALA A 48 -5.98 26.16 -16.90
CA ALA A 48 -7.41 25.83 -16.79
C ALA A 48 -7.70 24.35 -16.45
N ILE A 49 -6.71 23.47 -16.55
CA ILE A 49 -6.84 22.02 -16.33
C ILE A 49 -6.03 21.50 -15.15
N THR A 50 -5.06 22.28 -14.64
CA THR A 50 -4.27 21.88 -13.48
C THR A 50 -5.11 22.01 -12.21
N PRO A 51 -5.19 20.96 -11.38
CA PRO A 51 -5.95 21.01 -10.15
C PRO A 51 -5.30 21.95 -9.14
N ALA A 52 -6.11 22.48 -8.21
CA ALA A 52 -5.59 23.27 -7.10
C ALA A 52 -4.72 22.40 -6.17
N GLY A 53 -3.76 23.02 -5.47
CA GLY A 53 -2.80 22.32 -4.61
C GLY A 53 -3.46 21.45 -3.54
N TRP A 54 -4.60 21.87 -2.99
CA TRP A 54 -5.36 21.09 -2.00
C TRP A 54 -5.98 19.81 -2.59
N THR A 55 -6.25 19.76 -3.90
CA THR A 55 -6.82 18.60 -4.58
C THR A 55 -5.89 17.39 -4.51
N PHE A 56 -4.57 17.61 -4.38
CA PHE A 56 -3.59 16.54 -4.15
C PHE A 56 -3.77 15.84 -2.79
N GLY A 57 -4.60 16.36 -1.88
CA GLY A 57 -4.97 15.65 -0.65
C GLY A 57 -5.65 14.29 -0.89
N ILE A 58 -6.23 14.06 -2.09
CA ILE A 58 -6.83 12.76 -2.45
C ILE A 58 -5.83 11.60 -2.39
N TRP A 59 -4.54 11.87 -2.61
CA TRP A 59 -3.48 10.86 -2.51
C TRP A 59 -3.40 10.25 -1.11
N GLY A 60 -3.67 11.02 -0.06
CA GLY A 60 -3.75 10.48 1.30
C GLY A 60 -4.83 9.42 1.47
N VAL A 61 -6.01 9.63 0.88
CA VAL A 61 -7.12 8.66 0.90
C VAL A 61 -6.76 7.39 0.13
N ILE A 62 -6.15 7.55 -1.05
CA ILE A 62 -5.69 6.43 -1.89
C ILE A 62 -4.63 5.60 -1.14
N TYR A 63 -3.63 6.25 -0.54
CA TYR A 63 -2.58 5.56 0.21
C TYR A 63 -3.12 4.88 1.46
N ALA A 64 -4.06 5.50 2.19
CA ALA A 64 -4.72 4.86 3.32
C ALA A 64 -5.47 3.59 2.89
N TRP A 65 -6.21 3.66 1.77
CA TRP A 65 -6.91 2.51 1.23
C TRP A 65 -5.95 1.40 0.77
N GLN A 66 -4.86 1.75 0.09
CA GLN A 66 -3.82 0.78 -0.28
C GLN A 66 -3.16 0.14 0.94
N ALA A 67 -2.87 0.93 1.98
CA ALA A 67 -2.29 0.42 3.22
C ALA A 67 -3.20 -0.61 3.90
N LEU A 68 -4.52 -0.42 3.88
CA LEU A 68 -5.49 -1.38 4.40
C LEU A 68 -5.42 -2.72 3.66
N TRP A 69 -5.40 -2.69 2.31
CA TRP A 69 -5.32 -3.92 1.52
C TRP A 69 -4.00 -4.66 1.69
N VAL A 70 -2.87 -3.94 1.69
CA VAL A 70 -1.56 -4.56 1.91
C VAL A 70 -1.47 -5.16 3.31
N THR A 71 -1.96 -4.44 4.33
CA THR A 71 -2.01 -4.95 5.71
C THR A 71 -2.86 -6.21 5.79
N TYR A 72 -4.04 -6.21 5.17
CA TYR A 72 -4.92 -7.37 5.11
C TYR A 72 -4.20 -8.59 4.47
N SER A 73 -3.49 -8.38 3.36
CA SER A 73 -2.71 -9.45 2.71
C SER A 73 -1.59 -9.99 3.59
N VAL A 74 -0.84 -9.12 4.29
CA VAL A 74 0.24 -9.53 5.21
C VAL A 74 -0.30 -10.30 6.42
N VAL A 75 -1.42 -9.83 7.00
CA VAL A 75 -2.07 -10.48 8.14
C VAL A 75 -2.46 -11.94 7.81
N ASN A 76 -2.90 -12.22 6.58
CA ASN A 76 -3.27 -13.59 6.17
C ASN A 76 -2.09 -14.58 6.17
N ILE A 77 -0.83 -14.11 6.17
CA ILE A 77 0.35 -14.98 6.32
C ILE A 77 0.39 -15.61 7.71
N PHE A 78 -0.05 -14.87 8.73
CA PHE A 78 0.02 -15.28 10.13
C PHE A 78 -1.29 -15.90 10.63
N ARG A 79 -2.39 -15.78 9.87
CA ARG A 79 -3.68 -16.39 10.21
C ARG A 79 -3.68 -17.88 9.90
N LYS A 80 -4.30 -18.65 10.78
CA LYS A 80 -4.55 -20.08 10.64
C LYS A 80 -6.04 -20.34 10.52
N THR A 81 -6.42 -21.34 9.71
CA THR A 81 -7.80 -21.81 9.63
C THR A 81 -8.16 -22.62 10.87
N GLN A 82 -9.46 -22.86 11.08
CA GLN A 82 -9.88 -23.84 12.07
C GLN A 82 -9.63 -25.24 11.50
N SER A 83 -8.88 -26.07 12.23
CA SER A 83 -8.71 -27.48 11.86
C SER A 83 -10.07 -28.16 11.85
N TRP A 84 -10.42 -28.83 10.75
CA TRP A 84 -11.56 -29.76 10.75
C TRP A 84 -11.32 -30.79 11.87
N GLY A 85 -12.23 -30.84 12.85
CA GLY A 85 -12.09 -31.69 14.05
C GLY A 85 -11.65 -30.99 15.35
N GLY A 86 -11.44 -29.66 15.36
CA GLY A 86 -11.24 -28.89 16.61
C GLY A 86 -9.89 -29.05 17.30
N GLY A 87 -8.91 -29.70 16.66
CA GLY A 87 -7.55 -29.82 17.16
C GLY A 87 -6.78 -28.50 17.15
N PRO A 88 -5.83 -28.28 18.08
CA PRO A 88 -5.03 -27.08 18.12
C PRO A 88 -4.08 -26.99 16.91
N GLY A 89 -4.24 -25.93 16.10
CA GLY A 89 -3.36 -25.60 14.98
C GLY A 89 -3.89 -26.06 13.62
N GLY A 90 -4.87 -25.34 13.07
CA GLY A 90 -5.24 -25.52 11.67
C GLY A 90 -4.19 -24.98 10.70
N ASP A 91 -4.33 -25.38 9.44
CA ASP A 91 -3.43 -25.00 8.35
C ASP A 91 -3.36 -23.48 8.16
N PRO A 92 -2.27 -22.95 7.57
CA PRO A 92 -2.21 -21.53 7.24
C PRO A 92 -3.35 -21.11 6.32
N VAL A 93 -3.94 -19.93 6.53
CA VAL A 93 -5.09 -19.48 5.72
C VAL A 93 -4.74 -19.42 4.24
N TYR A 94 -3.51 -19.02 3.88
CA TYR A 94 -3.09 -18.91 2.48
C TYR A 94 -2.96 -20.26 1.72
N SER A 95 -3.10 -21.41 2.38
CA SER A 95 -3.15 -22.71 1.70
C SER A 95 -4.57 -23.14 1.31
N SER A 96 -5.59 -22.35 1.65
CA SER A 96 -6.97 -22.64 1.22
C SER A 96 -7.16 -22.39 -0.30
N PRO A 97 -8.15 -23.06 -0.95
CA PRO A 97 -8.36 -22.96 -2.39
C PRO A 97 -8.66 -21.53 -2.89
N GLU A 98 -9.18 -20.67 -2.02
CA GLU A 98 -9.46 -19.25 -2.29
C GLU A 98 -8.21 -18.42 -2.62
N PHE A 99 -7.00 -18.87 -2.21
CA PHE A 99 -5.73 -18.18 -2.49
C PHE A 99 -4.89 -18.86 -3.57
N ILE A 100 -5.37 -19.97 -4.13
CA ILE A 100 -4.69 -20.70 -5.19
C ILE A 100 -5.28 -20.23 -6.52
N PRO A 101 -4.45 -19.80 -7.50
CA PRO A 101 -4.93 -19.55 -8.85
C PRO A 101 -5.62 -20.82 -9.38
N ALA A 102 -6.85 -20.68 -9.85
CA ALA A 102 -7.64 -21.78 -10.42
C ALA A 102 -7.00 -22.36 -11.69
#